data_AF-A0A485BVI7-F1
#
_entry.id   AF-A0A485BVI7-F1
#
_cell.length_a   1.000
_cell.length_b   1.000
_cell.length_c   1.000
_cell.angle_alpha   90.00
_cell.angle_beta   90.00
_cell.angle_gamma   90.00
#
_symmetry.space_group_name_H-M   'P 1'
#
loop_
_entity.id
_entity.type
_entity.pdbx_description
1 polymer ?
#
loop_
_entity_poly.entity_id
_entity_poly.type
_entity_poly.pdbx_seq_one_letter_code
_entity_poly.pdbx_strand_id
1 'polypeptide(L)'
;MQTASGTLLSVPYPQEINDIPTIIPNGVSIETFCRMIEDQFSELSQRSRQQPQVMGIALHPYIVGQPFRFYHLKQTLARLIAQCDDVWLTTPGGNRRALSVPGLIKKQGLHRKHIY
;
A
#
# COMPACT_ATOMS: atom_id res chain seq x y z
N MET A 1 -11.49 20.56 -4.15
CA MET A 1 -11.88 21.61 -3.19
C MET A 1 -10.77 22.65 -3.14
N GLN A 2 -11.09 23.93 -3.24
CA GLN A 2 -10.08 25.01 -3.24
C GLN A 2 -9.99 25.64 -1.85
N THR A 3 -8.76 25.87 -1.38
CA THR A 3 -8.48 26.58 -0.12
C THR A 3 -7.61 27.79 -0.42
N ALA A 4 -7.50 28.73 0.53
CA ALA A 4 -6.61 29.89 0.38
C ALA A 4 -5.13 29.49 0.13
N SER A 5 -4.72 28.29 0.56
CA SER A 5 -3.38 27.75 0.37
C SER A 5 -3.29 26.71 -0.76
N GLY A 6 -4.31 26.61 -1.61
CA GLY A 6 -4.33 25.76 -2.81
C GLY A 6 -5.35 24.62 -2.77
N THR A 7 -5.24 23.71 -3.75
CA THR A 7 -6.19 22.60 -3.92
C THR A 7 -6.01 21.53 -2.85
N LEU A 8 -7.11 21.22 -2.14
CA LEU A 8 -7.21 20.08 -1.25
C LEU A 8 -7.50 18.81 -2.07
N LEU A 9 -6.61 17.82 -1.92
CA LEU A 9 -6.71 16.50 -2.53
C LEU A 9 -7.19 15.49 -1.48
N SER A 10 -8.26 14.76 -1.79
CA SER A 10 -8.70 13.63 -0.98
C SER A 10 -7.95 12.38 -1.42
N VAL A 11 -7.27 11.71 -0.50
CA VAL A 11 -6.63 10.41 -0.73
C VAL A 11 -7.36 9.40 0.15
N PRO A 12 -8.05 8.40 -0.44
CA PRO A 12 -8.78 7.40 0.32
C PRO A 12 -7.87 6.65 1.30
N TYR A 13 -8.35 6.44 2.52
CA TYR A 13 -7.65 5.68 3.55
C TYR A 13 -8.30 4.29 3.69
N PRO A 14 -7.51 3.20 3.77
CA PRO A 14 -8.05 1.84 3.85
C PRO A 14 -8.62 1.55 5.26
N GLN A 15 -9.85 1.03 5.33
CA GLN A 15 -10.43 0.55 6.58
C GLN A 15 -10.11 -0.93 6.82
N GLU A 16 -10.19 -1.76 5.78
CA GLU A 16 -10.05 -3.22 5.87
C GLU A 16 -8.59 -3.67 5.77
N ILE A 17 -7.81 -3.07 4.87
CA ILE A 17 -6.36 -3.27 4.80
C ILE A 17 -5.66 -2.32 5.80
N ASN A 18 -6.04 -2.48 7.05
CA ASN A 18 -5.52 -1.77 8.22
C ASN A 18 -5.39 -2.76 9.37
N ASP A 19 -4.20 -2.89 9.92
CA ASP A 19 -3.91 -3.88 10.96
C ASP A 19 -4.64 -3.62 12.28
N ILE A 20 -4.93 -2.36 12.64
CA ILE A 20 -5.67 -2.04 13.86
C ILE A 20 -7.05 -2.68 13.85
N PRO A 21 -8.00 -2.29 12.98
CA PRO A 21 -9.36 -2.83 13.03
C PRO A 21 -9.42 -4.30 12.61
N THR A 22 -8.50 -4.76 11.76
CA THR A 22 -8.58 -6.12 11.22
C THR A 22 -8.00 -7.15 12.19
N ILE A 23 -6.83 -6.89 12.78
CA ILE A 23 -6.17 -7.88 13.66
C ILE A 23 -6.66 -7.75 15.10
N ILE A 24 -6.83 -6.54 15.63
CA ILE A 24 -7.04 -6.35 17.06
C ILE A 24 -8.50 -6.59 17.50
N PRO A 25 -9.50 -5.82 17.04
CA PRO A 25 -10.88 -6.05 17.44
C PRO A 25 -11.53 -7.19 16.65
N ASN A 26 -11.21 -7.36 15.35
CA ASN A 26 -11.82 -8.41 14.53
C ASN A 26 -11.10 -9.78 14.66
N GLY A 27 -9.95 -9.83 15.34
CA GLY A 27 -9.25 -11.09 15.62
C GLY A 27 -8.71 -11.83 14.40
N VAL A 28 -8.55 -11.16 13.26
CA VAL A 28 -8.04 -11.78 12.03
C VAL A 28 -6.58 -12.18 12.21
N SER A 29 -6.26 -13.41 11.82
CA SER A 29 -4.88 -13.92 11.90
C SER A 29 -3.96 -13.15 10.95
N ILE A 30 -2.65 -13.13 11.23
CA ILE A 30 -1.70 -12.44 10.36
C ILE A 30 -1.64 -13.06 8.96
N GLU A 31 -1.76 -14.38 8.86
CA GLU A 31 -1.79 -15.11 7.59
C GLU A 31 -3.01 -14.69 6.78
N THR A 32 -4.16 -14.56 7.44
CA THR A 32 -5.40 -14.13 6.78
C THR A 32 -5.30 -12.68 6.34
N PHE A 33 -4.76 -11.79 7.18
CA PHE A 33 -4.51 -10.39 6.81
C PHE A 33 -3.56 -10.28 5.60
N CYS A 34 -2.50 -11.09 5.57
CA CYS A 34 -1.58 -11.14 4.43
C CYS A 34 -2.27 -11.65 3.15
N ARG A 35 -3.14 -12.65 3.25
CA ARG A 35 -3.96 -13.11 2.10
C ARG A 35 -4.92 -12.03 1.62
N MET A 36 -5.56 -11.27 2.51
CA MET A 36 -6.41 -10.14 2.12
C MET A 36 -5.63 -9.10 1.30
N ILE A 37 -4.37 -8.82 1.68
CA ILE A 37 -3.49 -7.92 0.91
C ILE A 37 -3.24 -8.51 -0.48
N GLU A 38 -2.92 -9.80 -0.58
CA GLU A 38 -2.63 -10.48 -1.87
C GLU A 38 -3.85 -10.51 -2.80
N ASP A 39 -5.02 -10.84 -2.25
CA ASP A 39 -6.27 -10.93 -3.00
C ASP A 39 -6.68 -9.53 -3.53
N GLN A 40 -6.62 -8.51 -2.66
CA GLN A 40 -6.93 -7.14 -3.07
C GLN A 40 -5.92 -6.61 -4.10
N PHE A 41 -4.63 -6.88 -3.93
CA PHE A 41 -3.62 -6.49 -4.91
C PHE A 41 -3.88 -7.15 -6.27
N SER A 42 -4.21 -8.43 -6.29
CA SER A 42 -4.45 -9.19 -7.53
C SER A 42 -5.63 -8.60 -8.32
N GLU A 43 -6.74 -8.31 -7.64
CA GLU A 43 -7.91 -7.68 -8.26
C GLU A 43 -7.59 -6.27 -8.78
N LEU A 44 -6.92 -5.44 -7.98
CA LEU A 44 -6.55 -4.08 -8.39
C LEU A 44 -5.53 -4.10 -9.54
N SER A 45 -4.62 -5.07 -9.57
CA SER A 45 -3.67 -5.26 -10.67
C SER A 45 -4.37 -5.64 -11.97
N GLN A 46 -5.42 -6.48 -11.92
CA GLN A 46 -6.23 -6.75 -13.10
C GLN A 46 -6.97 -5.49 -13.59
N ARG A 47 -7.57 -4.71 -12.67
CA ARG A 47 -8.26 -3.46 -13.00
C ARG A 47 -7.32 -2.37 -13.51
N SER A 48 -6.06 -2.37 -13.08
CA SER A 48 -5.06 -1.37 -13.47
C SER A 48 -4.82 -1.34 -14.98
N ARG A 49 -5.05 -2.46 -15.68
CA ARG A 49 -4.99 -2.58 -17.15
C ARG A 49 -5.97 -1.65 -17.88
N GLN A 50 -7.08 -1.27 -17.23
CA GLN A 50 -8.09 -0.37 -17.80
C GLN A 50 -7.97 1.04 -17.24
N GLN A 51 -7.62 1.19 -15.96
CA GLN A 51 -7.47 2.49 -15.31
C GLN A 51 -6.51 2.42 -14.11
N PRO A 52 -5.67 3.43 -13.87
CA PRO A 52 -4.75 3.44 -12.73
C PRO A 52 -5.46 3.17 -11.40
N GLN A 53 -4.88 2.28 -10.58
CA GLN A 53 -5.39 1.95 -9.25
C GLN A 53 -4.45 2.44 -8.16
N VAL A 54 -5.01 2.73 -6.98
CA VAL A 54 -4.25 3.05 -5.78
C VAL A 54 -4.66 2.09 -4.68
N MET A 55 -3.68 1.48 -4.00
CA MET A 55 -3.91 0.60 -2.86
C MET A 55 -3.18 1.17 -1.65
N GLY A 56 -3.93 1.47 -0.58
CA GLY A 56 -3.37 1.81 0.72
C GLY A 56 -3.20 0.55 1.58
N ILE A 57 -2.14 0.53 2.37
CA ILE A 57 -1.93 -0.47 3.44
C ILE A 57 -1.59 0.31 4.71
N ALA A 58 -2.43 0.22 5.72
CA ALA A 58 -2.19 0.85 7.01
C ALA A 58 -1.59 -0.15 8.01
N LEU A 59 -0.42 0.18 8.55
CA LEU A 59 0.39 -0.70 9.39
C LEU A 59 0.94 0.06 10.60
N HIS A 60 0.97 -0.59 11.75
CA HIS A 60 1.42 -0.03 13.01
C HIS A 60 2.50 -0.92 13.64
N PRO A 61 3.70 -0.38 13.95
CA PRO A 61 4.83 -1.19 14.42
C PRO A 61 4.55 -2.03 15.67
N TYR A 62 3.70 -1.56 16.59
CA TYR A 62 3.39 -2.32 17.80
C TYR A 62 2.51 -3.56 17.56
N ILE A 63 1.83 -3.65 16.40
CA ILE A 63 0.99 -4.79 16.01
C ILE A 63 1.76 -5.72 15.09
N VAL A 64 2.07 -5.26 13.87
CA VAL A 64 2.68 -6.09 12.83
C VAL A 64 4.21 -6.15 12.92
N GLY A 65 4.84 -5.29 13.73
CA GLY A 65 6.28 -5.36 14.01
C GLY A 65 6.67 -6.48 14.98
N GLN A 66 5.69 -7.17 15.60
CA GLN A 66 5.97 -8.39 16.35
C GLN A 66 6.62 -9.44 15.41
N PRO A 67 7.73 -10.10 15.78
CA PRO A 67 8.54 -10.88 14.84
C PRO A 67 7.78 -11.93 14.05
N PHE A 68 6.87 -12.66 14.70
CA PHE A 68 6.06 -13.68 14.04
C PHE A 68 5.12 -13.09 12.98
N ARG A 69 4.56 -11.89 13.24
CA ARG A 69 3.69 -11.22 12.26
C ARG A 69 4.49 -10.57 11.14
N PHE A 70 5.59 -9.92 11.51
CA PHE A 70 6.48 -9.26 10.56
C PHE A 70 7.05 -10.23 9.53
N TYR A 71 7.36 -11.47 9.97
CA TYR A 71 7.80 -12.53 9.06
C TYR A 71 6.81 -12.73 7.90
N HIS A 72 5.54 -12.97 8.20
CA HIS A 72 4.51 -13.18 7.17
C HIS A 72 4.33 -11.94 6.27
N LEU A 73 4.22 -10.76 6.88
CA LEU A 73 4.04 -9.51 6.14
C LEU A 73 5.20 -9.25 5.18
N LYS A 74 6.44 -9.43 5.64
CA LYS A 74 7.64 -9.25 4.81
C LYS A 74 7.63 -10.17 3.60
N GLN A 75 7.27 -11.45 3.77
CA GLN A 75 7.22 -12.40 2.66
C GLN A 75 6.13 -12.04 1.66
N THR A 76 4.94 -11.67 2.14
CA THR A 76 3.85 -11.22 1.27
C THR A 76 4.24 -10.00 0.45
N LEU A 77 4.73 -8.93 1.08
CA LEU A 77 5.14 -7.72 0.35
C LEU A 77 6.25 -7.99 -0.67
N ALA A 78 7.22 -8.84 -0.32
CA ALA A 78 8.28 -9.23 -1.25
C ALA A 78 7.73 -9.96 -2.49
N ARG A 79 6.76 -10.87 -2.31
CA ARG A 79 6.10 -11.56 -3.43
C ARG A 79 5.36 -10.59 -4.33
N LEU A 80 4.60 -9.66 -3.77
CA LEU A 80 3.83 -8.69 -4.56
C LEU A 80 4.73 -7.78 -5.41
N ILE A 81 5.83 -7.30 -4.83
CA ILE A 81 6.80 -6.45 -5.54
C ILE A 81 7.51 -7.24 -6.66
N ALA A 82 7.80 -8.53 -6.44
CA ALA A 82 8.46 -9.36 -7.44
C ALA A 82 7.55 -9.72 -8.64
N GLN A 83 6.23 -9.69 -8.48
CA GLN A 83 5.28 -10.11 -9.50
C GLN A 83 4.88 -9.00 -10.49
N CYS A 84 5.25 -7.74 -10.23
CA CYS A 84 4.72 -6.63 -11.01
C CYS A 84 5.77 -5.58 -11.33
N ASP A 85 6.09 -5.46 -12.62
CA ASP A 85 7.01 -4.45 -13.12
C ASP A 85 6.42 -3.02 -13.14
N ASP A 86 5.10 -2.91 -13.08
CA ASP A 86 4.36 -1.65 -13.19
C ASP A 86 3.83 -1.12 -11.84
N VAL A 87 4.32 -1.64 -10.72
CA VAL A 87 3.99 -1.11 -9.38
C VAL A 87 4.84 0.10 -9.04
N TRP A 88 4.19 1.17 -8.60
CA TRP A 88 4.84 2.32 -8.01
C TRP A 88 4.63 2.36 -6.49
N LEU A 89 5.69 2.04 -5.74
CA LEU A 89 5.72 2.24 -4.29
C LEU A 89 5.97 3.72 -3.99
N THR A 90 5.09 4.31 -3.19
CA THR A 90 5.10 5.75 -2.96
C THR A 90 4.48 6.10 -1.61
N THR A 91 4.70 7.33 -1.17
CA THR A 91 4.07 7.89 0.03
C THR A 91 2.81 8.66 -0.37
N PRO A 92 1.89 8.97 0.55
CA PRO A 92 0.71 9.80 0.24
C PRO A 92 1.07 11.14 -0.41
N GLY A 93 2.18 11.77 0.01
CA GLY A 93 2.69 12.99 -0.62
C GLY A 93 3.31 12.78 -2.01
N GLY A 94 3.80 11.58 -2.30
CA GLY A 94 4.25 11.17 -3.62
C GLY A 94 3.09 11.04 -4.62
N ASN A 95 1.98 10.42 -4.22
CA ASN A 95 0.75 10.27 -5.04
C ASN A 95 0.27 11.59 -5.65
N ARG A 96 0.37 12.70 -4.91
CA ARG A 96 -0.02 14.04 -5.38
C ARG A 96 0.63 14.40 -6.73
N ARG A 97 1.88 13.98 -6.96
CA ARG A 97 2.64 14.32 -8.18
C ARG A 97 2.27 13.48 -9.39
N ALA A 98 1.91 12.21 -9.20
CA ALA A 98 1.50 11.34 -10.32
C ALA A 98 0.05 11.58 -10.74
N LEU A 99 -0.84 11.88 -9.79
CA LEU A 99 -2.24 12.22 -10.10
C LEU A 99 -2.37 13.59 -10.81
N SER A 100 -1.34 14.43 -10.77
CA SER A 100 -1.29 15.71 -11.49
C SER A 100 -0.64 15.65 -12.88
N VAL A 101 -0.08 14.51 -13.30
CA VAL A 101 0.62 14.36 -14.59
C VAL A 101 0.15 13.07 -15.28
N PRO A 102 -0.66 13.16 -16.34
CA PRO A 102 -1.00 11.99 -17.15
C PRO A 102 0.28 11.34 -17.71
N GLY A 103 0.54 10.07 -17.35
CA GLY A 103 1.59 9.25 -17.97
C GLY A 103 2.90 9.06 -17.20
N LEU A 104 3.03 9.52 -15.96
CA LEU A 104 4.26 9.35 -15.18
C LEU A 104 4.20 8.14 -14.21
N ILE A 105 4.04 6.93 -14.74
CA ILE A 105 4.34 5.70 -13.98
C ILE A 105 5.67 5.17 -14.50
N LYS A 106 6.78 5.62 -13.91
CA LYS A 106 8.10 5.01 -14.09
C LYS A 106 8.80 4.86 -12.74
N LYS A 107 9.36 3.66 -12.52
CA LYS A 107 10.14 3.22 -11.36
C LYS A 107 11.06 4.35 -10.85
N GLN A 108 10.77 4.91 -9.69
CA GLN A 108 11.80 5.61 -8.91
C GLN A 108 12.56 4.56 -8.11
N GLY A 109 13.84 4.39 -8.46
CA GLY A 109 14.74 3.43 -7.85
C GLY A 109 14.82 3.58 -6.34
N LEU A 110 14.60 2.47 -5.65
CA LEU A 110 14.80 2.36 -4.21
C LEU A 110 16.31 2.46 -3.94
N HIS A 111 16.79 3.65 -3.60
CA HIS A 111 18.07 3.78 -2.89
C HIS A 111 17.93 3.05 -1.56
N ARG A 112 18.56 1.87 -1.46
CA ARG A 112 18.76 1.16 -0.20
C ARG A 112 19.45 2.10 0.78
N LYS A 113 18.70 2.64 1.73
CA LYS A 113 19.24 3.05 3.02
C LYS A 113 18.82 1.98 4.01
N HIS A 114 19.79 1.16 4.39
CA HIS A 114 19.73 0.31 5.57
C HIS A 114 19.37 1.20 6.77
N ILE A 115 18.25 0.91 7.42
CA ILE A 115 17.99 1.35 8.79
C ILE A 115 17.41 0.12 9.49
N TYR A 116 18.06 -0.19 10.62
CA TYR A 116 17.78 -1.32 11.51
C TYR A 116 16.36 -1.26 12.08
#